data_AF-A0AAD3M504-F1
#
_entry.id   AF-A0AAD3M504-F1
#
_cell.length_a   1.000
_cell.length_b   1.000
_cell.length_c   1.000
_cell.angle_alpha   90.00
_cell.angle_beta   90.00
_cell.angle_gamma   90.00
#
_symmetry.space_group_name_H-M   'P 1'
#
loop_
_entity.id
_entity.type
_entity.pdbx_description
1 polymer ?
#
loop_
_entity_poly.entity_id
_entity_poly.type
_entity_poly.pdbx_seq_one_letter_code
_entity_poly.pdbx_strand_id
1 'polypeptide(L)'
;MVQRGEEGSAWILLPAGSTSFPLDCSLNTATDFKDIRLHCHSQGTKLYLLSPDPCLYIPRFAQLLEFGEKNHDVSMTALRLVQRMKRDWMHTGRRPSGLCGAALLVAARMHDFRRTIKEIVSVVKVCETTLRKRLIEFEDTPTSQLTIEEFMKMDLDQECDPPCYTAGLKKQKARQ
;
A
#
# COMPACT_ATOMS: atom_id res chain seq x y z
N MET A 1 39.30 9.62 -13.23
CA MET A 1 39.37 11.08 -13.04
C MET A 1 37.92 11.58 -12.97
N VAL A 2 37.39 11.76 -11.76
CA VAL A 2 36.01 12.23 -11.53
C VAL A 2 36.05 13.75 -11.51
N GLN A 3 35.32 14.40 -12.41
CA GLN A 3 35.00 15.82 -12.28
C GLN A 3 33.52 15.98 -11.93
N ARG A 4 33.26 16.90 -10.99
CA ARG A 4 31.93 17.36 -10.59
C ARG A 4 31.41 18.30 -11.66
N GLY A 5 30.26 17.96 -12.24
CA GLY A 5 29.37 18.88 -12.96
C GLY A 5 28.12 19.09 -12.12
N GLU A 6 27.77 20.35 -11.89
CA GLU A 6 26.47 20.77 -11.36
C GLU A 6 25.38 20.35 -12.37
N GLU A 7 24.20 19.99 -11.88
CA GLU A 7 23.11 19.30 -12.62
C GLU A 7 23.32 17.77 -12.73
N GLY A 8 22.86 17.06 -11.70
CA GLY A 8 23.06 15.61 -11.53
C GLY A 8 22.30 14.73 -12.51
N SER A 9 22.90 14.44 -13.67
CA SER A 9 22.51 13.27 -14.48
C SER A 9 23.75 12.52 -15.00
N ALA A 10 23.99 11.33 -14.45
CA ALA A 10 24.93 10.36 -15.00
C ALA A 10 24.19 9.53 -16.06
N TRP A 11 24.66 9.59 -17.31
CA TRP A 11 24.13 8.80 -18.41
C TRP A 11 25.05 7.61 -18.68
N ILE A 12 24.51 6.38 -18.58
CA ILE A 12 25.13 5.17 -19.11
C ILE A 12 24.47 4.90 -20.46
N LEU A 13 25.27 4.87 -21.52
CA LEU A 13 24.82 4.55 -22.87
C LEU A 13 24.58 3.04 -23.02
N LEU A 14 23.36 2.63 -23.39
CA LEU A 14 23.04 1.27 -23.84
C LEU A 14 22.38 1.34 -25.23
N PRO A 15 22.62 0.36 -26.13
CA PRO A 15 22.31 0.47 -27.54
C PRO A 15 20.82 0.23 -27.85
N ALA A 16 20.39 0.98 -28.88
CA ALA A 16 19.10 1.05 -29.56
C ALA A 16 18.17 -0.17 -29.45
N GLY A 17 16.94 0.07 -28.96
CA GLY A 17 15.84 -0.89 -29.07
C GLY A 17 14.75 -0.81 -28.00
N SER A 18 14.89 0.03 -26.97
CA SER A 18 13.87 0.22 -25.93
C SER A 18 13.38 1.66 -25.95
N THR A 19 12.08 1.82 -26.15
CA THR A 19 11.40 3.09 -25.96
C THR A 19 11.68 3.57 -24.53
N SER A 20 12.40 4.68 -24.46
CA SER A 20 12.65 5.45 -23.26
C SER A 20 11.33 5.85 -22.63
N PHE A 21 10.93 5.17 -21.56
CA PHE A 21 9.83 5.62 -20.71
C PHE A 21 10.36 6.74 -19.81
N PRO A 22 9.81 7.96 -19.89
CA PRO A 22 10.10 8.97 -18.89
C PRO A 22 9.53 8.49 -17.55
N LEU A 23 10.40 8.37 -16.54
CA LEU A 23 10.01 8.36 -15.14
C LEU A 23 9.57 9.80 -14.79
N ASP A 24 8.40 10.19 -15.29
CA ASP A 24 7.67 11.32 -14.75
C ASP A 24 6.66 10.79 -13.72
N CYS A 25 6.68 11.42 -12.55
CA CYS A 25 5.79 11.16 -11.42
C CYS A 25 4.33 11.56 -11.71
N SER A 26 4.02 11.96 -12.95
CA SER A 26 2.74 12.50 -13.38
C SER A 26 2.16 11.77 -14.60
N LEU A 27 1.70 10.52 -14.45
CA LEU A 27 0.86 9.88 -15.47
C LEU A 27 -0.59 9.80 -14.97
N ASN A 28 -1.35 10.83 -15.36
CA ASN A 28 -2.79 10.84 -15.41
C ASN A 28 -3.24 10.21 -16.73
N THR A 29 -3.73 8.98 -16.72
CA THR A 29 -4.72 8.48 -17.69
C THR A 29 -5.51 7.35 -17.05
N ALA A 30 -6.79 7.60 -16.80
CA ALA A 30 -7.72 6.69 -16.12
C ALA A 30 -8.10 5.45 -16.97
N THR A 31 -7.45 5.23 -18.11
CA THR A 31 -7.72 4.14 -19.05
C THR A 31 -6.82 2.92 -18.85
N ASP A 32 -5.64 3.04 -18.25
CA ASP A 32 -4.69 1.91 -18.15
C ASP A 32 -4.97 0.91 -17.01
N PHE A 33 -5.65 1.32 -15.94
CA PHE A 33 -5.76 0.46 -14.74
C PHE A 33 -6.74 -0.72 -14.90
N LYS A 34 -7.79 -0.56 -15.73
CA LYS A 34 -8.70 -1.66 -16.11
C LYS A 34 -8.09 -2.54 -17.20
N ASP A 35 -7.28 -1.98 -18.09
CA ASP A 35 -6.57 -2.73 -19.13
C ASP A 35 -5.44 -3.59 -18.55
N ILE A 36 -4.77 -3.16 -17.48
CA ILE A 36 -3.84 -4.03 -16.71
C ILE A 36 -4.57 -5.24 -16.10
N ARG A 37 -5.83 -5.07 -15.67
CA ARG A 37 -6.68 -6.17 -15.13
C ARG A 37 -7.05 -7.20 -16.22
N LEU A 38 -7.20 -6.77 -17.48
CA LEU A 38 -7.45 -7.65 -18.63
C LEU A 38 -6.18 -8.25 -19.24
N HIS A 39 -5.05 -7.53 -19.24
CA HIS A 39 -3.80 -8.04 -19.82
C HIS A 39 -3.18 -9.17 -18.99
N CYS A 40 -3.33 -9.12 -17.67
CA CYS A 40 -2.80 -10.16 -16.76
C CYS A 40 -3.61 -11.48 -16.81
N HIS A 41 -4.83 -11.49 -17.37
CA HIS A 41 -5.64 -12.70 -17.54
C HIS A 41 -5.36 -13.43 -18.86
N SER A 42 -4.80 -12.73 -19.86
CA SER A 42 -4.68 -13.22 -21.24
C SER A 42 -3.29 -13.78 -21.61
N GLN A 43 -2.24 -13.52 -20.84
CA GLN A 43 -0.90 -13.99 -21.17
C GLN A 43 -0.40 -14.91 -20.06
N GLY A 44 -0.61 -16.22 -20.24
CA GLY A 44 -0.05 -17.29 -19.40
C GLY A 44 1.47 -17.34 -19.46
N THR A 45 2.15 -16.28 -18.99
CA THR A 45 3.60 -16.22 -18.84
C THR A 45 3.97 -15.86 -17.41
N LYS A 46 4.45 -16.89 -16.74
CA LYS A 46 4.94 -16.93 -15.36
C LYS A 46 6.28 -16.21 -15.26
N LEU A 47 6.28 -14.87 -15.29
CA LEU A 47 7.41 -14.05 -14.84
C LEU A 47 7.14 -13.66 -13.38
N TYR A 48 7.72 -14.46 -12.50
CA TYR A 48 7.77 -14.38 -11.05
C TYR A 48 8.51 -13.11 -10.59
N LEU A 49 7.98 -11.93 -10.89
CA LEU A 49 8.22 -10.76 -10.07
C LEU A 49 7.50 -11.03 -8.74
N LEU A 50 8.19 -11.72 -7.84
CA LEU A 50 7.75 -11.98 -6.48
C LEU A 50 7.64 -10.63 -5.77
N SER A 51 6.57 -9.87 -6.02
CA SER A 51 6.18 -8.79 -5.14
C SER A 51 5.85 -9.49 -3.82
N PRO A 52 6.68 -9.34 -2.78
CA PRO A 52 6.47 -10.05 -1.53
C PRO A 52 5.08 -9.70 -1.00
N ASP A 53 4.30 -10.72 -0.69
CA ASP A 53 2.96 -10.52 -0.14
C ASP A 53 3.04 -9.65 1.12
N PRO A 54 2.24 -8.57 1.23
CA PRO A 54 2.31 -7.66 2.37
C PRO A 54 2.07 -8.39 3.70
N CYS A 55 1.28 -9.46 3.66
CA CYS A 55 0.99 -10.32 4.82
C CYS A 55 2.26 -10.88 5.48
N LEU A 56 3.32 -11.17 4.73
CA LEU A 56 4.55 -11.76 5.26
C LEU A 56 5.32 -10.81 6.20
N TYR A 57 5.09 -9.50 6.09
CA TYR A 57 5.77 -8.51 6.91
C TYR A 57 5.17 -8.37 8.31
N ILE A 58 3.90 -8.75 8.50
CA ILE A 58 3.16 -8.49 9.74
C ILE A 58 3.75 -9.23 10.94
N PRO A 59 3.98 -10.56 10.90
CA PRO A 59 4.50 -11.27 12.06
C PRO A 59 5.85 -10.72 12.53
N ARG A 60 6.72 -10.35 11.58
CA ARG A 60 8.03 -9.74 11.87
C ARG A 60 7.88 -8.37 12.55
N PHE A 61 7.00 -7.51 12.06
CA PHE A 61 6.78 -6.20 12.67
C PHE A 61 6.08 -6.30 14.03
N ALA A 62 5.18 -7.27 14.20
CA ALA A 62 4.49 -7.50 15.47
C ALA A 62 5.46 -7.97 16.57
N GLN A 63 6.45 -8.80 16.23
CA GLN A 63 7.54 -9.16 17.13
C GLN A 63 8.38 -7.94 17.56
N LEU A 64 8.69 -7.03 16.63
CA LEU A 64 9.49 -5.83 16.92
C LEU A 64 8.75 -4.78 17.77
N LEU A 65 7.42 -4.81 17.82
CA LEU A 65 6.59 -3.86 18.58
C LEU A 65 6.14 -4.39 19.95
N GLU A 66 6.51 -5.63 20.28
CA GLU A 66 6.34 -6.25 21.60
C GLU A 66 4.92 -6.04 22.19
N PHE A 67 3.93 -6.67 21.58
CA PHE A 67 2.53 -6.63 22.05
C PHE A 67 2.22 -7.57 23.24
N GLY A 68 3.25 -8.11 23.90
CA GLY A 68 3.11 -9.03 25.03
C GLY A 68 2.37 -10.31 24.66
N GLU A 69 1.46 -10.76 25.55
CA GLU A 69 0.70 -12.00 25.38
C GLU A 69 -0.29 -11.96 24.20
N LYS A 70 -0.82 -10.77 23.87
CA LYS A 70 -1.79 -10.57 22.77
C LYS A 70 -1.14 -10.40 21.39
N ASN A 71 0.16 -10.63 21.27
CA ASN A 71 0.88 -10.42 20.00
C ASN A 71 0.32 -11.27 18.86
N HIS A 72 -0.06 -12.52 19.16
CA HIS A 72 -0.66 -13.40 18.17
C HIS A 72 -2.01 -12.84 17.67
N ASP A 73 -2.90 -12.42 18.56
CA ASP A 73 -4.23 -11.91 18.22
C ASP A 73 -4.16 -10.61 17.39
N VAL A 74 -3.25 -9.70 17.77
CA VAL A 74 -2.98 -8.46 17.03
C VAL A 74 -2.46 -8.78 15.63
N SER A 75 -1.50 -9.71 15.51
CA SER A 75 -0.94 -10.11 14.23
C SER A 75 -1.99 -10.74 13.29
N MET A 76 -2.86 -11.59 13.82
CA MET A 76 -3.95 -12.21 13.06
C MET A 76 -4.98 -11.18 12.59
N THR A 77 -5.33 -10.23 13.45
CA THR A 77 -6.24 -9.13 13.10
C THR A 77 -5.63 -8.24 12.02
N ALA A 78 -4.35 -7.90 12.15
CA ALA A 78 -3.64 -7.11 11.16
C ALA A 78 -3.51 -7.83 9.81
N LEU A 79 -3.31 -9.16 9.81
CA LEU A 79 -3.32 -9.98 8.60
C LEU A 79 -4.66 -9.92 7.88
N ARG A 80 -5.78 -10.07 8.61
CA ARG A 80 -7.12 -9.93 8.05
C ARG A 80 -7.35 -8.54 7.45
N LEU A 81 -6.91 -7.48 8.14
CA LEU A 81 -6.97 -6.12 7.62
C LEU A 81 -6.17 -5.97 6.32
N VAL A 82 -4.93 -6.45 6.26
CA VAL A 82 -4.12 -6.36 5.04
C VAL A 82 -4.71 -7.16 3.89
N GLN A 83 -5.27 -8.35 4.15
CA GLN A 83 -5.98 -9.11 3.13
C GLN A 83 -7.17 -8.33 2.56
N ARG A 84 -7.91 -7.63 3.41
CA ARG A 84 -9.00 -6.76 2.99
C ARG A 84 -8.52 -5.58 2.16
N MET A 85 -7.50 -4.86 2.64
CA MET A 85 -6.84 -3.78 1.91
C MET A 85 -6.24 -4.23 0.56
N LYS A 86 -5.88 -5.52 0.45
CA LYS A 86 -5.42 -6.14 -0.80
C LYS A 86 -6.56 -6.24 -1.81
N ARG A 87 -7.77 -6.63 -1.37
CA ARG A 87 -8.99 -6.69 -2.20
C ARG A 87 -9.43 -5.29 -2.65
N ASP A 88 -9.25 -4.27 -1.80
CA ASP A 88 -9.56 -2.85 -2.10
C ASP A 88 -8.50 -2.15 -2.97
N TRP A 89 -7.62 -2.91 -3.65
CA TRP A 89 -6.59 -2.39 -4.56
C TRP A 89 -5.64 -1.33 -3.97
N MET A 90 -5.57 -1.21 -2.64
CA MET A 90 -4.77 -0.16 -1.99
C MET A 90 -3.26 -0.41 -2.05
N HIS A 91 -2.86 -1.66 -2.28
CA HIS A 91 -1.47 -2.12 -2.34
C HIS A 91 -0.83 -1.97 -3.74
N THR A 92 -1.62 -1.94 -4.81
CA THR A 92 -1.14 -2.01 -6.18
C THR A 92 -0.30 -0.78 -6.56
N GLY A 93 0.88 -1.00 -7.13
CA GLY A 93 1.81 0.07 -7.56
C GLY A 93 2.44 0.87 -6.42
N ARG A 94 2.39 0.36 -5.17
CA ARG A 94 2.83 1.09 -3.96
C ARG A 94 3.71 0.23 -3.08
N ARG A 95 4.40 0.87 -2.13
CA ARG A 95 5.26 0.19 -1.16
C ARG A 95 4.40 -0.57 -0.12
N PRO A 96 4.47 -1.91 -0.03
CA PRO A 96 3.64 -2.71 0.88
C PRO A 96 3.96 -2.46 2.36
N SER A 97 5.19 -2.07 2.68
CA SER A 97 5.62 -1.79 4.07
C SER A 97 4.72 -0.75 4.75
N GLY A 98 4.42 0.36 4.06
CA GLY A 98 3.57 1.42 4.61
C GLY A 98 2.12 0.99 4.83
N LEU A 99 1.61 0.07 4.01
CA LEU A 99 0.28 -0.51 4.18
C LEU A 99 0.22 -1.41 5.43
N CYS A 100 1.25 -2.25 5.61
CA CYS A 100 1.36 -3.13 6.77
C CYS A 100 1.43 -2.33 8.08
N GLY A 101 2.21 -1.24 8.10
CA GLY A 101 2.29 -0.37 9.27
C GLY A 101 0.95 0.29 9.63
N ALA A 102 0.17 0.68 8.62
CA ALA A 102 -1.15 1.26 8.84
C ALA A 102 -2.13 0.22 9.42
N ALA A 103 -2.15 -0.98 8.84
CA ALA A 103 -2.98 -2.08 9.34
C ALA A 103 -2.59 -2.48 10.77
N LEU A 104 -1.30 -2.51 11.08
CA LEU A 104 -0.81 -2.85 12.41
C LEU A 104 -1.19 -1.79 13.46
N LEU A 105 -1.17 -0.50 13.09
CA LEU A 105 -1.64 0.58 13.96
C LEU A 105 -3.13 0.44 14.29
N VAL A 106 -3.95 0.12 13.28
CA VAL A 106 -5.40 -0.10 13.46
C VAL A 106 -5.65 -1.33 14.33
N ALA A 107 -4.99 -2.46 14.03
CA ALA A 107 -5.09 -3.68 14.83
C ALA A 107 -4.65 -3.46 16.28
N ALA A 108 -3.56 -2.72 16.52
CA ALA A 108 -3.13 -2.38 17.87
C ALA A 108 -4.22 -1.61 18.63
N ARG A 109 -4.89 -0.66 17.99
CA ARG A 109 -6.02 0.08 18.60
C ARG A 109 -7.22 -0.82 18.90
N MET A 110 -7.52 -1.81 18.05
CA MET A 110 -8.62 -2.76 18.27
C MET A 110 -8.41 -3.65 19.50
N HIS A 111 -7.16 -3.86 19.90
CA HIS A 111 -6.76 -4.67 21.05
C HIS A 111 -6.33 -3.82 22.26
N ASP A 112 -6.71 -2.53 22.30
CA ASP A 112 -6.40 -1.54 23.35
C ASP A 112 -4.92 -1.17 23.52
N PHE A 113 -4.07 -1.45 22.53
CA PHE A 113 -2.67 -1.01 22.52
C PHE A 113 -2.52 0.37 21.87
N ARG A 114 -2.28 1.38 22.71
CA ARG A 114 -2.03 2.76 22.25
C ARG A 114 -0.57 2.96 21.84
N ARG A 115 -0.23 2.56 20.60
CA ARG A 115 1.08 2.85 19.99
C ARG A 115 1.09 4.19 19.27
N THR A 116 2.21 4.91 19.34
CA THR A 116 2.38 6.16 18.60
C THR A 116 2.77 5.90 17.14
N ILE A 117 2.44 6.83 16.24
CA ILE A 117 2.85 6.74 14.84
C ILE A 117 4.38 6.71 14.71
N LYS A 118 5.09 7.46 15.58
CA LYS A 118 6.55 7.53 15.60
C LYS A 118 7.20 6.18 15.89
N GLU A 119 6.65 5.41 16.84
CA GLU A 119 7.12 4.05 17.15
C GLU A 119 7.01 3.13 15.94
N ILE A 120 5.87 3.14 15.25
CA ILE A 120 5.63 2.27 14.09
C ILE A 120 6.51 2.69 12.90
N VAL A 121 6.67 3.99 12.67
CA VAL A 121 7.55 4.54 11.63
C VAL A 121 8.99 4.06 11.83
N SER A 122 9.48 4.01 13.07
CA SER A 122 10.82 3.52 13.40
C SER A 122 11.02 2.06 13.03
N VAL A 123 9.99 1.21 13.17
CA VAL A 123 10.03 -0.23 12.87
C VAL A 123 9.87 -0.50 11.37
N VAL A 124 8.85 0.10 10.75
CA VAL A 124 8.45 -0.17 9.36
C VAL A 124 9.32 0.57 8.34
N LYS A 125 10.13 1.55 8.79
CA LYS A 125 11.05 2.35 7.96
C LYS A 125 10.34 3.10 6.84
N VAL A 126 9.21 3.75 7.17
CA VAL A 126 8.40 4.56 6.24
C VAL A 126 8.16 5.95 6.82
N CYS A 127 8.07 6.97 5.98
CA CYS A 127 7.79 8.33 6.43
C CYS A 127 6.40 8.46 7.10
N GLU A 128 6.30 9.31 8.13
CA GLU A 128 5.05 9.59 8.85
C GLU A 128 3.94 10.11 7.93
N THR A 129 4.29 10.97 6.97
CA THR A 129 3.36 11.51 5.97
C THR A 129 2.76 10.41 5.09
N THR A 130 3.57 9.43 4.70
CA THR A 130 3.11 8.27 3.91
C THR A 130 2.17 7.39 4.73
N LEU A 131 2.46 7.16 6.01
CA LEU A 131 1.57 6.38 6.88
C LEU A 131 0.22 7.07 7.07
N ARG A 132 0.21 8.39 7.30
CA ARG A 132 -1.03 9.18 7.42
C ARG A 132 -1.88 9.11 6.15
N LYS A 133 -1.27 9.23 4.97
CA LYS A 133 -1.99 9.07 3.69
C LYS A 133 -2.68 7.71 3.59
N ARG A 134 -2.00 6.63 4.01
CA ARG A 134 -2.56 5.26 4.01
C ARG A 134 -3.74 5.10 4.97
N LEU A 135 -3.69 5.75 6.12
CA LEU A 135 -4.78 5.73 7.09
C LEU A 135 -6.01 6.47 6.57
N ILE A 136 -5.82 7.63 5.93
CA ILE A 136 -6.91 8.39 5.29
C ILE A 136 -7.52 7.59 4.14
N GLU A 137 -6.69 6.97 3.29
CA GLU A 137 -7.18 6.08 2.23
C GLU A 137 -8.00 4.91 2.78
N PHE A 138 -7.60 4.35 3.94
CA PHE A 138 -8.36 3.29 4.61
C PHE A 138 -9.67 3.80 5.20
N GLU A 139 -9.68 5.00 5.79
CA GLU A 139 -10.89 5.64 6.32
C GLU A 139 -11.95 5.86 5.23
N ASP A 140 -11.52 6.21 4.01
CA ASP A 140 -12.39 6.36 2.83
C ASP A 140 -13.03 5.02 2.36
N THR A 141 -12.57 3.86 2.84
CA THR A 141 -13.15 2.55 2.46
C THR A 141 -14.36 2.19 3.34
N PRO A 142 -15.36 1.44 2.83
CA PRO A 142 -16.51 1.01 3.63
C PRO A 142 -16.12 0.08 4.80
N THR A 143 -14.93 -0.52 4.73
CA THR A 143 -14.38 -1.38 5.79
C THR A 143 -14.13 -0.59 7.08
N SER A 144 -13.86 0.71 7.00
CA SER A 144 -13.55 1.54 8.18
C SER A 144 -14.77 1.81 9.08
N GLN A 145 -15.97 1.74 8.51
CA GLN A 145 -17.23 2.06 9.21
C GLN A 145 -17.78 0.89 10.02
N LEU A 146 -17.22 -0.31 9.83
CA LEU A 146 -17.64 -1.52 10.53
C LEU A 146 -17.15 -1.51 11.99
N THR A 147 -17.97 -2.09 12.88
CA THR A 147 -17.51 -2.38 14.24
C THR A 147 -16.49 -3.53 14.24
N ILE A 148 -15.69 -3.60 15.31
CA ILE A 148 -14.67 -4.66 15.49
C ILE A 148 -15.31 -6.06 15.39
N GLU A 149 -16.50 -6.23 15.96
CA GLU A 149 -17.21 -7.51 15.97
C GLU A 149 -17.76 -7.89 14.59
N GLU A 150 -18.30 -6.93 13.86
CA GLU A 150 -18.78 -7.13 12.48
C GLU A 150 -17.62 -7.46 11.54
N PHE A 151 -16.49 -6.76 11.68
CA PHE A 151 -15.28 -7.01 10.91
C PHE A 151 -14.76 -8.45 11.08
N MET A 152 -14.89 -9.03 12.27
CA MET A 152 -14.44 -10.39 12.53
C MET A 152 -15.37 -11.47 11.96
N LYS A 153 -16.66 -11.14 11.75
CA LYS A 153 -17.72 -12.06 11.31
C LYS A 153 -18.02 -11.99 9.81
N MET A 154 -17.81 -10.85 9.16
CA MET A 154 -18.23 -10.62 7.78
C MET A 154 -17.04 -10.26 6.89
N ASP A 155 -16.74 -11.12 5.92
CA ASP A 155 -15.98 -10.73 4.75
C ASP A 155 -16.92 -9.96 3.82
N LEU A 156 -16.77 -8.64 3.74
CA LEU A 156 -17.53 -7.84 2.76
C LEU A 156 -17.10 -8.25 1.33
N ASP A 157 -18.03 -8.33 0.37
CA ASP A 157 -17.71 -8.61 -1.04
C ASP A 157 -17.45 -7.35 -1.88
N GLN A 158 -17.69 -6.17 -1.31
CA GLN A 158 -17.60 -4.92 -2.05
C GLN A 158 -16.14 -4.54 -2.33
N GLU A 159 -15.74 -4.55 -3.60
CA GLU A 159 -14.44 -4.05 -4.07
C GLU A 159 -14.46 -2.51 -4.18
N CYS A 160 -13.39 -1.86 -3.72
CA CYS A 160 -13.17 -0.43 -3.95
C CYS A 160 -12.19 -0.16 -5.10
N ASP A 161 -12.43 0.94 -5.82
CA ASP A 161 -11.51 1.43 -6.84
C ASP A 161 -10.19 1.93 -6.22
N PRO A 162 -9.06 1.81 -6.95
CA PRO A 162 -7.76 2.24 -6.44
C PRO A 162 -7.72 3.77 -6.19
N PRO A 163 -6.97 4.25 -5.19
CA PRO A 163 -7.02 5.67 -4.81
C PRO A 163 -6.48 6.64 -5.87
N CYS A 164 -5.71 6.16 -6.86
CA CYS A 164 -5.33 6.99 -8.01
C CYS A 164 -6.56 7.40 -8.83
N TYR A 165 -7.55 6.51 -8.95
CA TYR A 165 -8.80 6.77 -9.66
C TYR A 165 -9.69 7.74 -8.88
N THR A 166 -9.90 7.47 -7.59
CA THR A 166 -10.75 8.33 -6.75
C THR A 166 -10.18 9.73 -6.56
N ALA A 167 -8.84 9.88 -6.45
CA ALA A 167 -8.20 11.19 -6.38
C ALA A 167 -8.37 12.01 -7.66
N GLY A 168 -8.30 11.37 -8.83
CA GLY A 168 -8.56 12.02 -10.12
C GLY A 168 -9.97 12.57 -10.22
N LEU A 169 -10.98 11.78 -9.82
CA LEU A 169 -12.38 12.20 -9.76
C LEU A 169 -12.61 13.36 -8.80
N LYS A 170 -12.06 13.29 -7.57
CA LYS A 170 -12.18 14.36 -6.57
C LYS A 170 -11.60 15.69 -7.10
N LYS A 171 -10.45 15.64 -7.80
CA LYS A 171 -9.80 16.84 -8.38
C LYS A 171 -10.58 17.44 -9.55
N GLN A 172 -11.24 16.62 -10.37
CA GLN A 172 -12.11 17.11 -11.44
C GLN A 172 -13.38 17.77 -10.88
N LYS A 173 -14.01 17.16 -9.87
CA LYS A 173 -15.19 17.74 -9.19
C LYS A 173 -14.88 19.06 -8.50
N ALA A 174 -13.70 19.22 -7.90
CA ALA A 174 -13.29 20.47 -7.27
C ALA A 174 -12.93 21.60 -8.25
N ARG A 175 -12.83 21.29 -9.55
CA ARG A 175 -12.58 22.26 -10.63
C ARG A 175 -13.86 22.72 -11.34
N GLN A 176 -14.98 22.03 -11.11
CA GLN A 176 -16.32 22.38 -11.60
C GLN A 176 -17.00 23.28 -10.57
#